data_AF-A0A2V7XM32-F1
#
_entry.id   AF-A0A2V7XM32-F1
#
_cell.length_a   1.000
_cell.length_b   1.000
_cell.length_c   1.000
_cell.angle_alpha   90.00
_cell.angle_beta   90.00
_cell.angle_gamma   90.00
#
_symmetry.space_group_name_H-M   'P 1'
#
loop_
_entity.id
_entity.type
_entity.pdbx_description
1 polymer ?
#
loop_
_entity_poly.entity_id
_entity_poly.type
_entity_poly.pdbx_seq_one_letter_code
_entity_poly.pdbx_strand_id
1 'polypeptide(L)'
;MTSRYEDVMAFVSAIQRADPDIRIEIFATTSEGRALPLVIAGPPGVVDPRTAHATGLPVVFIMANIHAGEVEGKEAAQMLLRDLVSTSSKLRGEMTVLVAPIYNADGNEKISTDNRKTQNGPPNGVGVRENAQGLDLNRDYMKLESPEARGLVANVLNRWDPLLTVDLHTTNGSFHGYALTYSPTLNPNASSDLIDFERDTLLPHIREQMRSKHNHETYYYGNFLSQLTPEKGWYTFDSRPRFGNNYVG
;
A
#
# COMPACT_ATOMS: atom_id res chain seq x y z
N MET A 1 3.72 -14.54 13.26
CA MET A 1 2.28 -14.24 13.42
C MET A 1 1.98 -12.93 12.73
N THR A 2 0.74 -12.69 12.29
CA THR A 2 0.29 -11.37 11.75
C THR A 2 -0.70 -10.70 12.70
N SER A 3 -0.75 -9.36 12.65
CA SER A 3 -1.60 -8.50 13.48
C SER A 3 -3.10 -8.65 13.19
N ARG A 4 -3.92 -8.63 14.24
CA ARG A 4 -5.37 -8.39 14.15
C ARG A 4 -5.66 -6.90 14.03
N TYR A 5 -6.89 -6.54 13.70
CA TYR A 5 -7.35 -5.16 13.65
C TYR A 5 -7.04 -4.41 14.95
N GLU A 6 -7.34 -5.00 16.11
CA GLU A 6 -7.08 -4.39 17.41
C GLU A 6 -5.58 -4.17 17.66
N ASP A 7 -4.71 -5.08 17.19
CA ASP A 7 -3.26 -4.91 17.29
C ASP A 7 -2.80 -3.68 16.48
N VAL A 8 -3.32 -3.52 15.24
CA VAL A 8 -3.01 -2.37 14.39
C VAL A 8 -3.50 -1.07 15.01
N MET A 9 -4.72 -1.03 15.53
CA MET A 9 -5.29 0.16 16.18
C MET A 9 -4.53 0.53 17.46
N ALA A 10 -4.16 -0.47 18.27
CA ALA A 10 -3.34 -0.27 19.46
C ALA A 10 -1.95 0.26 19.10
N PHE A 11 -1.33 -0.28 18.04
CA PHE A 11 -0.04 0.15 17.53
C PHE A 11 -0.08 1.59 17.02
N VAL A 12 -1.04 1.93 16.14
CA VAL A 12 -1.20 3.29 15.60
C VAL A 12 -1.45 4.29 16.74
N SER A 13 -2.27 3.93 17.73
CA SER A 13 -2.47 4.75 18.93
C SER A 13 -1.19 4.92 19.75
N ALA A 14 -0.31 3.90 19.81
CA ALA A 14 0.98 3.99 20.48
C ALA A 14 1.95 4.91 19.75
N ILE A 15 1.95 4.91 18.41
CA ILE A 15 2.74 5.82 17.58
C ILE A 15 2.35 7.27 17.86
N GLN A 16 1.05 7.61 17.88
CA GLN A 16 0.60 8.96 18.21
C GLN A 16 0.93 9.38 19.65
N ARG A 17 0.92 8.46 20.61
CA ARG A 17 1.36 8.77 21.99
C ARG A 17 2.87 9.02 22.08
N ALA A 18 3.66 8.32 21.27
CA ALA A 18 5.11 8.49 21.24
C ALA A 18 5.53 9.80 20.58
N ASP A 19 4.74 10.31 19.64
CA ASP A 19 5.02 11.54 18.90
C ASP A 19 3.73 12.36 18.67
N PRO A 20 3.55 13.47 19.42
CA PRO A 20 2.35 14.31 19.32
C PRO A 20 2.16 15.02 17.97
N ASP A 21 3.19 15.07 17.11
CA ASP A 21 3.07 15.61 15.76
C ASP A 21 2.44 14.60 14.79
N ILE A 22 2.38 13.31 15.17
CA ILE A 22 1.64 12.31 14.39
C ILE A 22 0.14 12.49 14.59
N ARG A 23 -0.58 12.64 13.47
CA ARG A 23 -2.04 12.69 13.45
C ARG A 23 -2.60 11.39 12.92
N ILE A 24 -3.79 11.04 13.40
CA ILE A 24 -4.56 9.89 12.94
C ILE A 24 -5.93 10.42 12.59
N GLU A 25 -6.35 10.16 11.37
CA GLU A 25 -7.72 10.37 10.91
C GLU A 25 -8.36 9.01 10.60
N ILE A 26 -9.69 8.97 10.58
CA ILE A 26 -10.44 7.82 10.06
C ILE A 26 -10.95 8.19 8.67
N PHE A 27 -10.50 7.49 7.64
CA PHE A 27 -10.89 7.81 6.26
C PHE A 27 -12.12 7.02 5.78
N ALA A 28 -12.44 5.91 6.44
CA ALA A 28 -13.61 5.08 6.16
C ALA A 28 -14.02 4.26 7.38
N THR A 29 -15.24 3.76 7.37
CA THR A 29 -15.71 2.70 8.28
C THR A 29 -16.19 1.54 7.43
N THR A 30 -15.70 0.33 7.71
CA THR A 30 -16.04 -0.88 6.95
C THR A 30 -17.51 -1.27 7.10
N SER A 31 -17.95 -2.26 6.32
CA SER A 31 -19.33 -2.76 6.38
C SER A 31 -19.67 -3.43 7.72
N GLU A 32 -18.68 -4.01 8.41
CA GLU A 32 -18.85 -4.54 9.77
C GLU A 32 -18.52 -3.52 10.88
N GLY A 33 -18.34 -2.24 10.54
CA GLY A 33 -18.22 -1.15 11.52
C GLY A 33 -16.82 -0.87 12.04
N ARG A 34 -15.76 -1.39 11.41
CA ARG A 34 -14.36 -1.12 11.80
C ARG A 34 -13.87 0.19 11.19
N ALA A 35 -13.23 1.03 11.99
CA ALA A 35 -12.69 2.29 11.54
C ALA A 35 -11.36 2.06 10.81
N LEU A 36 -11.17 2.69 9.64
CA LEU A 36 -9.93 2.57 8.88
C LEU A 36 -9.02 3.78 9.13
N PRO A 37 -7.85 3.59 9.78
CA PRO A 37 -6.97 4.69 10.14
C PRO A 37 -6.12 5.17 8.96
N LEU A 38 -5.96 6.48 8.86
CA LEU A 38 -4.93 7.15 8.07
C LEU A 38 -3.97 7.84 9.04
N VAL A 39 -2.72 7.38 9.09
CA VAL A 39 -1.68 8.00 9.89
C VAL A 39 -0.96 9.06 9.06
N ILE A 40 -0.87 10.27 9.59
CA ILE A 40 -0.27 11.44 8.94
C ILE A 40 1.05 11.73 9.65
N ALA A 41 2.14 11.57 8.91
CA ALA A 41 3.51 11.78 9.38
C ALA A 41 4.19 12.82 8.50
N GLY A 42 4.10 14.09 8.88
CA GLY A 42 4.75 15.22 8.20
C GLY A 42 5.61 16.04 9.17
N PRO A 43 6.15 17.18 8.71
CA PRO A 43 6.89 18.07 9.58
C PRO A 43 5.96 18.65 10.67
N PRO A 44 6.52 19.14 11.79
CA PRO A 44 5.73 19.74 12.86
C PRO A 44 4.77 20.81 12.33
N GLY A 45 3.50 20.74 12.74
CA GLY A 45 2.44 21.66 12.30
C GLY A 45 1.60 21.16 11.12
N VAL A 46 1.97 20.07 10.45
CA VAL A 46 1.09 19.40 9.49
C VAL A 46 -0.02 18.66 10.23
N VAL A 47 -1.25 19.13 10.08
CA VAL A 47 -2.43 18.57 10.76
C VAL A 47 -3.60 18.29 9.82
N ASP A 48 -3.55 18.85 8.61
CA ASP A 48 -4.59 18.76 7.59
C ASP A 48 -3.93 18.91 6.18
N PRO A 49 -4.65 18.63 5.08
CA PRO A 49 -4.09 18.78 3.73
C PRO A 49 -3.58 20.19 3.43
N ARG A 50 -4.32 21.21 3.88
CA ARG A 50 -3.95 22.63 3.63
C ARG A 50 -2.59 22.95 4.23
N THR A 51 -2.34 22.53 5.48
CA THR A 51 -1.06 22.73 6.16
C THR A 51 0.05 21.90 5.53
N ALA A 52 -0.24 20.68 5.06
CA ALA A 52 0.71 19.87 4.29
C ALA A 52 1.14 20.57 2.98
N HIS A 53 0.19 20.99 2.15
CA HIS A 53 0.51 21.69 0.89
C HIS A 53 1.19 23.04 1.10
N ALA A 54 0.87 23.76 2.18
CA ALA A 54 1.52 25.02 2.52
C ALA A 54 3.02 24.87 2.83
N THR A 55 3.50 23.66 3.15
CA THR A 55 4.94 23.39 3.31
C THR A 55 5.71 23.40 1.99
N GLY A 56 5.02 23.20 0.85
CA GLY A 56 5.63 22.98 -0.47
C GLY A 56 6.34 21.63 -0.61
N LEU A 57 6.27 20.75 0.39
CA LEU A 57 6.84 19.41 0.35
C LEU A 57 5.87 18.42 -0.31
N PRO A 58 6.39 17.33 -0.93
CA PRO A 58 5.53 16.31 -1.53
C PRO A 58 4.72 15.57 -0.46
N VAL A 59 3.49 15.21 -0.84
CA VAL A 59 2.63 14.28 -0.09
C VAL A 59 2.77 12.89 -0.72
N VAL A 60 3.12 11.90 0.08
CA VAL A 60 3.26 10.50 -0.34
C VAL A 60 2.24 9.66 0.41
N PHE A 61 1.44 8.87 -0.32
CA PHE A 61 0.47 7.96 0.28
C PHE A 61 0.91 6.51 0.13
N ILE A 62 0.88 5.76 1.23
CA ILE A 62 1.22 4.35 1.29
C ILE A 62 0.04 3.60 1.90
N MET A 63 -0.46 2.59 1.20
CA MET A 63 -1.50 1.71 1.69
C MET A 63 -1.08 0.26 1.64
N ALA A 64 -1.70 -0.55 2.49
CA ALA A 64 -1.48 -1.98 2.53
C ALA A 64 -2.77 -2.73 2.84
N ASN A 65 -2.71 -4.06 2.65
CA ASN A 65 -3.75 -4.99 3.09
C ASN A 65 -5.09 -4.79 2.38
N ILE A 66 -5.07 -4.39 1.11
CA ILE A 66 -6.28 -4.34 0.27
C ILE A 66 -6.87 -5.73 0.01
N HIS A 67 -6.00 -6.73 -0.13
CA HIS A 67 -6.35 -8.13 0.09
C HIS A 67 -5.85 -8.53 1.47
N ALA A 68 -6.73 -8.90 2.38
CA ALA A 68 -6.36 -9.01 3.78
C ALA A 68 -5.42 -10.19 4.09
N GLY A 69 -5.34 -11.17 3.18
CA GLY A 69 -4.37 -12.26 3.22
C GLY A 69 -2.93 -11.86 2.86
N GLU A 70 -2.72 -10.65 2.34
CA GLU A 70 -1.42 -10.10 1.92
C GLU A 70 -0.88 -9.26 3.08
N VAL A 71 -0.23 -9.95 4.02
CA VAL A 71 0.06 -9.41 5.35
C VAL A 71 1.42 -8.72 5.42
N GLU A 72 2.33 -9.03 4.50
CA GLU A 72 3.69 -8.49 4.45
C GLU A 72 3.68 -6.97 4.36
N GLY A 73 2.84 -6.41 3.48
CA GLY A 73 2.66 -4.96 3.34
C GLY A 73 2.09 -4.31 4.61
N LYS A 74 1.15 -4.98 5.30
CA LYS A 74 0.54 -4.48 6.55
C LYS A 74 1.57 -4.37 7.67
N GLU A 75 2.41 -5.39 7.83
CA GLU A 75 3.45 -5.38 8.85
C GLU A 75 4.57 -4.39 8.48
N ALA A 76 4.95 -4.32 7.20
CA ALA A 76 5.94 -3.35 6.71
C ALA A 76 5.47 -1.90 6.90
N ALA A 77 4.20 -1.60 6.65
CA ALA A 77 3.62 -0.27 6.87
C ALA A 77 3.69 0.16 8.35
N GLN A 78 3.44 -0.76 9.29
CA GLN A 78 3.62 -0.50 10.72
C GLN A 78 5.09 -0.30 11.10
N MET A 79 6.01 -1.09 10.53
CA MET A 79 7.45 -0.89 10.72
C MET A 79 7.91 0.48 10.19
N LEU A 80 7.41 0.90 9.03
CA LEU A 80 7.68 2.23 8.48
C LEU A 80 7.20 3.34 9.42
N LEU A 81 5.98 3.21 9.96
CA LEU A 81 5.46 4.18 10.93
C LEU A 81 6.32 4.29 12.19
N ARG A 82 6.80 3.15 12.73
CA ARG A 82 7.77 3.14 13.83
C ARG A 82 9.04 3.90 13.45
N ASP A 83 9.56 3.68 12.25
CA ASP A 83 10.81 4.29 11.81
C ASP A 83 10.63 5.79 11.54
N LEU A 84 9.47 6.24 11.03
CA LEU A 84 9.14 7.66 10.83
C LEU A 84 9.06 8.46 12.14
N VAL A 85 8.76 7.82 13.28
CA VAL A 85 8.83 8.47 14.61
C VAL A 85 10.18 8.29 15.31
N SER A 86 11.06 7.47 14.77
CA SER A 86 12.35 7.15 15.40
C SER A 86 13.52 7.31 14.43
N THR A 87 14.00 6.20 13.87
CA THR A 87 15.26 6.08 13.10
C THR A 87 15.27 6.88 11.79
N SER A 88 14.10 7.14 11.22
CA SER A 88 13.89 7.82 9.94
C SER A 88 13.07 9.10 10.08
N SER A 89 12.99 9.66 11.29
CA SER A 89 12.23 10.89 11.58
C SER A 89 12.61 12.10 10.72
N LYS A 90 13.84 12.15 10.19
CA LYS A 90 14.29 13.17 9.24
C LYS A 90 13.47 13.22 7.95
N LEU A 91 12.90 12.10 7.49
CA LEU A 91 12.08 12.06 6.28
C LEU A 91 10.82 12.93 6.40
N ARG A 92 10.33 13.12 7.63
CA ARG A 92 9.21 14.04 7.90
C ARG A 92 9.56 15.50 7.64
N GLY A 93 10.85 15.87 7.58
CA GLY A 93 11.27 17.21 7.16
C GLY A 93 11.35 17.39 5.64
N GLU A 94 11.22 16.30 4.88
CA GLU A 94 11.38 16.28 3.41
C GLU A 94 10.06 16.00 2.68
N MET A 95 9.08 15.39 3.37
CA MET A 95 7.78 15.03 2.82
C MET A 95 6.73 14.82 3.92
N THR A 96 5.46 14.87 3.53
CA THR A 96 4.35 14.36 4.34
C THR A 96 4.04 12.93 3.89
N VAL A 97 4.12 11.96 4.80
CA VAL A 97 3.79 10.56 4.52
C VAL A 97 2.45 10.21 5.16
N LEU A 98 1.51 9.78 4.32
CA LEU A 98 0.21 9.27 4.71
C LEU A 98 0.25 7.74 4.66
N VAL A 99 -0.10 7.07 5.75
CA VAL A 99 -0.06 5.60 5.82
C VAL A 99 -1.42 5.04 6.22
N ALA A 100 -2.00 4.20 5.37
CA ALA A 100 -3.18 3.38 5.65
C ALA A 100 -2.74 1.91 5.84
N PRO A 101 -2.39 1.47 7.07
CA PRO A 101 -1.76 0.17 7.29
C PRO A 101 -2.73 -1.01 7.09
N ILE A 102 -4.04 -0.79 7.25
CA ILE A 102 -5.07 -1.82 7.15
C ILE A 102 -6.26 -1.30 6.35
N TYR A 103 -6.32 -1.62 5.06
CA TYR A 103 -7.41 -1.19 4.18
C TYR A 103 -8.62 -2.13 4.24
N ASN A 104 -8.41 -3.45 4.24
CA ASN A 104 -9.48 -4.45 4.34
C ASN A 104 -9.58 -5.05 5.76
N ALA A 105 -10.04 -4.24 6.73
CA ALA A 105 -10.11 -4.66 8.13
C ALA A 105 -11.09 -5.83 8.37
N ASP A 106 -12.19 -5.91 7.63
CA ASP A 106 -13.17 -6.99 7.78
C ASP A 106 -12.64 -8.32 7.22
N GLY A 107 -11.97 -8.27 6.06
CA GLY A 107 -11.26 -9.43 5.52
C GLY A 107 -10.10 -9.86 6.42
N ASN A 108 -9.46 -8.92 7.13
CA ASN A 108 -8.34 -9.21 8.03
C ASN A 108 -8.79 -10.08 9.20
N GLU A 109 -9.96 -9.80 9.80
CA GLU A 109 -10.42 -10.55 10.97
C GLU A 109 -10.80 -12.01 10.68
N LYS A 110 -10.96 -12.35 9.39
CA LYS A 110 -11.19 -13.73 8.92
C LYS A 110 -9.87 -14.52 8.81
N ILE A 111 -8.99 -14.38 9.80
CA ILE A 111 -7.70 -15.10 9.86
C ILE A 111 -7.94 -16.60 9.97
N SER A 112 -7.36 -17.36 9.05
CA SER A 112 -7.33 -18.82 9.10
C SER A 112 -6.02 -19.36 8.52
N THR A 113 -5.54 -20.48 9.06
CA THR A 113 -4.45 -21.26 8.46
C THR A 113 -4.87 -21.95 7.16
N ASP A 114 -6.17 -21.93 6.85
CA ASP A 114 -6.69 -22.41 5.57
C ASP A 114 -6.55 -21.43 4.41
N ASN A 115 -6.28 -20.15 4.71
CA ASN A 115 -6.12 -19.12 3.71
C ASN A 115 -4.69 -19.15 3.14
N ARG A 116 -4.57 -19.00 1.80
CA ARG A 116 -3.30 -18.82 1.08
C ARG A 116 -2.22 -19.89 1.38
N LYS A 117 -2.63 -21.17 1.48
CA LYS A 117 -1.76 -22.34 1.79
C LYS A 117 -0.53 -22.53 0.89
N THR A 118 -0.55 -21.96 -0.32
CA THR A 118 0.53 -22.12 -1.30
C THR A 118 1.65 -21.08 -1.14
N GLN A 119 1.55 -20.19 -0.15
CA GLN A 119 2.54 -19.16 0.12
C GLN A 119 3.17 -19.33 1.50
N ASN A 120 4.37 -18.77 1.65
CA ASN A 120 5.05 -18.71 2.94
C ASN A 120 4.35 -17.68 3.84
N GLY A 121 3.35 -18.14 4.58
CA GLY A 121 2.57 -17.31 5.48
C GLY A 121 2.97 -17.46 6.96
N PRO A 122 2.50 -16.55 7.83
CA PRO A 122 2.65 -16.69 9.27
C PRO A 122 1.91 -17.92 9.81
N PRO A 123 2.40 -18.53 10.91
CA PRO A 123 1.84 -19.78 11.44
C PRO A 123 0.41 -19.67 11.99
N ASN A 124 -0.05 -18.46 12.34
CA ASN A 124 -1.42 -18.23 12.78
C ASN A 124 -2.41 -18.03 11.62
N GLY A 125 -1.96 -18.14 10.37
CA GLY A 125 -2.79 -17.91 9.19
C GLY A 125 -2.89 -16.44 8.80
N VAL A 126 -3.68 -16.17 7.76
CA VAL A 126 -3.88 -14.83 7.17
C VAL A 126 -5.35 -14.57 6.88
N GLY A 127 -5.72 -13.33 6.60
CA GLY A 127 -7.09 -12.94 6.24
C GLY A 127 -7.52 -13.42 4.85
N VAL A 128 -8.71 -12.98 4.42
CA VAL A 128 -9.28 -13.31 3.10
C VAL A 128 -9.05 -12.20 2.07
N ARG A 129 -9.26 -12.50 0.78
CA ARG A 129 -9.01 -11.55 -0.31
C ARG A 129 -10.08 -10.43 -0.34
N GLU A 130 -11.33 -10.83 -0.29
CA GLU A 130 -12.48 -9.94 -0.43
C GLU A 130 -12.81 -9.21 0.89
N ASN A 131 -13.54 -8.09 0.81
CA ASN A 131 -14.09 -7.44 2.01
C ASN A 131 -15.34 -8.20 2.55
N ALA A 132 -16.01 -7.66 3.57
CA ALA A 132 -17.22 -8.27 4.12
C ALA A 132 -18.37 -8.43 3.11
N GLN A 133 -18.40 -7.61 2.05
CA GLN A 133 -19.41 -7.67 0.98
C GLN A 133 -19.05 -8.66 -0.13
N GLY A 134 -17.89 -9.33 -0.05
CA GLY A 134 -17.39 -10.21 -1.11
C GLY A 134 -16.78 -9.46 -2.29
N LEU A 135 -16.46 -8.16 -2.13
CA LEU A 135 -15.83 -7.36 -3.18
C LEU A 135 -14.31 -7.48 -3.13
N ASP A 136 -13.70 -7.67 -4.30
CA ASP A 136 -12.27 -7.45 -4.50
C ASP A 136 -12.01 -5.94 -4.57
N LEU A 137 -11.50 -5.38 -3.47
CA LEU A 137 -11.29 -3.94 -3.34
C LEU A 137 -10.31 -3.39 -4.38
N ASN A 138 -9.37 -4.19 -4.90
CA ASN A 138 -8.48 -3.78 -5.99
C ASN A 138 -9.16 -3.86 -7.37
N ARG A 139 -10.50 -3.91 -7.40
CA ARG A 139 -11.35 -3.79 -8.60
C ARG A 139 -12.42 -2.71 -8.45
N ASP A 140 -12.51 -2.07 -7.28
CA ASP A 140 -13.62 -1.19 -6.92
C ASP A 140 -13.33 0.31 -7.14
N TYR A 141 -12.22 0.65 -7.81
CA TYR A 141 -11.82 2.04 -8.05
C TYR A 141 -12.75 2.79 -9.04
N MET A 142 -13.49 2.07 -9.89
CA MET A 142 -14.42 2.68 -10.86
C MET A 142 -15.84 2.81 -10.34
N LYS A 143 -16.33 1.80 -9.60
CA LYS A 143 -17.72 1.76 -9.11
C LYS A 143 -17.86 2.45 -7.75
N LEU A 144 -16.81 2.39 -6.93
CA LEU A 144 -16.81 2.91 -5.56
C LEU A 144 -18.00 2.37 -4.76
N GLU A 145 -18.22 1.06 -4.85
CA GLU A 145 -19.35 0.39 -4.22
C GLU A 145 -19.15 0.20 -2.71
N SER A 146 -17.94 -0.16 -2.33
CA SER A 146 -17.53 -0.41 -0.96
C SER A 146 -17.33 0.89 -0.16
N PRO A 147 -17.61 0.90 1.15
CA PRO A 147 -17.29 2.05 1.98
C PRO A 147 -15.78 2.34 2.03
N GLU A 148 -14.93 1.31 1.91
CA GLU A 148 -13.48 1.44 1.83
C GLU A 148 -13.06 2.27 0.61
N ALA A 149 -13.54 1.92 -0.60
CA ALA A 149 -13.22 2.63 -1.83
C ALA A 149 -13.74 4.07 -1.84
N ARG A 150 -14.98 4.28 -1.35
CA ARG A 150 -15.53 5.64 -1.23
C ARG A 150 -14.71 6.51 -0.30
N GLY A 151 -14.30 5.99 0.85
CA GLY A 151 -13.48 6.73 1.80
C GLY A 151 -12.07 6.98 1.29
N LEU A 152 -11.44 6.00 0.64
CA LEU A 152 -10.13 6.18 0.01
C LEU A 152 -10.15 7.33 -0.99
N VAL A 153 -11.10 7.31 -1.93
CA VAL A 153 -11.18 8.35 -2.96
C VAL A 153 -11.55 9.70 -2.36
N ALA A 154 -12.60 9.78 -1.54
CA ALA A 154 -13.09 11.07 -1.04
C ALA A 154 -12.17 11.69 0.02
N ASN A 155 -11.67 10.90 0.97
CA ASN A 155 -11.02 11.39 2.17
C ASN A 155 -9.49 11.28 2.12
N VAL A 156 -8.94 10.53 1.17
CA VAL A 156 -7.49 10.41 0.95
C VAL A 156 -7.11 11.02 -0.39
N LEU A 157 -7.47 10.39 -1.51
CA LEU A 157 -6.96 10.79 -2.84
C LEU A 157 -7.40 12.22 -3.22
N ASN A 158 -8.70 12.52 -3.17
CA ASN A 158 -9.20 13.85 -3.54
C ASN A 158 -8.88 14.93 -2.51
N ARG A 159 -8.72 14.56 -1.24
CA ARG A 159 -8.54 15.50 -0.13
C ARG A 159 -7.07 15.85 0.11
N TRP A 160 -6.16 14.89 -0.07
CA TRP A 160 -4.73 15.07 0.17
C TRP A 160 -3.89 15.17 -1.10
N ASP A 161 -4.44 14.81 -2.26
CA ASP A 161 -3.79 14.93 -3.58
C ASP A 161 -2.33 14.45 -3.57
N PRO A 162 -2.07 13.17 -3.24
CA PRO A 162 -0.72 12.66 -3.08
C PRO A 162 0.05 12.67 -4.41
N LEU A 163 1.29 13.15 -4.39
CA LEU A 163 2.19 13.14 -5.54
C LEU A 163 2.61 11.71 -5.93
N LEU A 164 2.72 10.82 -4.93
CA LEU A 164 3.06 9.41 -5.13
C LEU A 164 2.15 8.55 -4.27
N THR A 165 1.58 7.51 -4.88
CA THR A 165 0.82 6.48 -4.18
C THR A 165 1.52 5.13 -4.28
N VAL A 166 1.62 4.41 -3.17
CA VAL A 166 2.22 3.07 -3.10
C VAL A 166 1.21 2.11 -2.48
N ASP A 167 0.79 1.11 -3.24
CA ASP A 167 -0.11 0.05 -2.77
C ASP A 167 0.67 -1.25 -2.60
N LEU A 168 0.77 -1.74 -1.36
CA LEU A 168 1.59 -2.89 -1.00
C LEU A 168 0.79 -4.20 -1.09
N HIS A 169 1.19 -5.05 -2.04
CA HIS A 169 0.60 -6.38 -2.30
C HIS A 169 1.60 -7.50 -2.05
N THR A 170 1.06 -8.73 -1.94
CA THR A 170 1.87 -9.96 -1.94
C THR A 170 1.60 -10.75 -3.21
N THR A 171 2.66 -10.99 -3.97
CA THR A 171 2.59 -11.63 -5.30
C THR A 171 1.89 -12.98 -5.23
N ASN A 172 0.80 -13.07 -6.00
CA ASN A 172 0.21 -14.32 -6.46
C ASN A 172 0.61 -14.51 -7.91
N GLY A 173 1.24 -15.62 -8.25
CA GLY A 173 1.27 -16.07 -9.65
C GLY A 173 2.61 -16.18 -10.35
N SER A 174 3.75 -16.14 -9.68
CA SER A 174 5.00 -16.54 -10.32
C SER A 174 6.06 -16.97 -9.30
N PHE A 175 6.77 -18.05 -9.59
CA PHE A 175 7.97 -18.45 -8.82
C PHE A 175 9.19 -17.78 -9.46
N HIS A 176 9.77 -16.80 -8.79
CA HIS A 176 10.92 -16.04 -9.27
C HIS A 176 11.88 -15.67 -8.15
N GLY A 177 13.11 -15.29 -8.52
CA GLY A 177 14.18 -14.93 -7.58
C GLY A 177 14.09 -13.51 -6.99
N TYR A 178 13.11 -12.70 -7.38
CA TYR A 178 12.96 -11.33 -6.86
C TYR A 178 12.26 -11.32 -5.51
N ALA A 179 12.87 -10.64 -4.53
CA ALA A 179 12.31 -10.47 -3.19
C ALA A 179 11.13 -9.48 -3.18
N LEU A 180 11.20 -8.48 -4.06
CA LEU A 180 10.15 -7.49 -4.26
C LEU A 180 10.02 -7.20 -5.76
N THR A 181 8.79 -7.03 -6.22
CA THR A 181 8.49 -6.57 -7.57
C THR A 181 7.61 -5.34 -7.53
N TYR A 182 7.62 -4.54 -8.59
CA TYR A 182 6.84 -3.32 -8.71
C TYR A 182 6.02 -3.30 -10.00
N SER A 183 4.81 -2.73 -9.94
CA SER A 183 3.99 -2.43 -11.11
C SER A 183 3.74 -0.92 -11.14
N PRO A 184 4.35 -0.17 -12.08
CA PRO A 184 4.04 1.25 -12.27
C PRO A 184 2.62 1.44 -12.81
N THR A 185 2.27 2.68 -13.16
CA THR A 185 1.09 2.91 -14.00
C THR A 185 1.26 2.19 -15.33
N LEU A 186 0.22 1.43 -15.72
CA LEU A 186 0.15 0.75 -17.01
C LEU A 186 -0.99 1.33 -17.86
N ASN A 187 -1.60 2.42 -17.41
CA ASN A 187 -2.64 3.12 -18.15
C ASN A 187 -2.03 3.82 -19.37
N PRO A 188 -2.37 3.42 -20.61
CA PRO A 188 -1.78 4.02 -21.81
C PRO A 188 -2.20 5.47 -22.04
N ASN A 189 -3.21 5.96 -21.29
CA ASN A 189 -3.65 7.35 -21.35
C ASN A 189 -2.96 8.25 -20.31
N ALA A 190 -2.09 7.69 -19.45
CA ALA A 190 -1.29 8.50 -18.54
C ALA A 190 -0.23 9.31 -19.30
N SER A 191 0.28 10.38 -18.69
CA SER A 191 1.30 11.23 -19.29
C SER A 191 2.53 10.40 -19.68
N SER A 192 2.97 10.52 -20.94
CA SER A 192 4.19 9.85 -21.41
C SER A 192 5.42 10.25 -20.60
N ASP A 193 5.50 11.51 -20.18
CA ASP A 193 6.63 12.02 -19.41
C ASP A 193 6.71 11.36 -18.03
N LEU A 194 5.55 11.07 -17.41
CA LEU A 194 5.50 10.37 -16.12
C LEU A 194 5.83 8.89 -16.30
N ILE A 195 5.29 8.24 -17.33
CA ILE A 195 5.59 6.84 -17.65
C ILE A 195 7.10 6.67 -17.91
N ASP A 196 7.69 7.54 -18.72
CA ASP A 196 9.11 7.49 -19.06
C ASP A 196 9.98 7.79 -17.83
N PHE A 197 9.59 8.76 -17.00
CA PHE A 197 10.27 9.02 -15.72
C PHE A 197 10.25 7.80 -14.79
N GLU A 198 9.09 7.16 -14.61
CA GLU A 198 8.97 5.96 -13.77
C GLU A 198 9.85 4.83 -14.30
N ARG A 199 9.76 4.55 -15.61
CA ARG A 199 10.44 3.43 -16.25
C ARG A 199 11.94 3.62 -16.35
N ASP A 200 12.39 4.80 -16.72
CA ASP A 200 13.76 5.05 -17.13
C ASP A 200 14.60 5.74 -16.04
N THR A 201 13.95 6.33 -15.01
CA THR A 201 14.63 7.03 -13.92
C THR A 201 14.30 6.47 -12.53
N LEU A 202 13.03 6.57 -12.09
CA LEU A 202 12.65 6.28 -10.71
C LEU A 202 12.88 4.81 -10.34
N LEU A 203 12.31 3.87 -11.10
CA LEU A 203 12.38 2.44 -10.78
C LEU A 203 13.80 1.88 -10.96
N PRO A 204 14.57 2.24 -12.00
CA PRO A 204 15.98 1.87 -12.09
C PRO A 204 16.82 2.38 -10.91
N HIS A 205 16.58 3.61 -10.44
CA HIS A 205 17.27 4.15 -9.27
C HIS A 205 16.91 3.37 -8.01
N ILE A 206 15.62 3.10 -7.76
CA ILE A 206 15.17 2.29 -6.61
C ILE A 206 15.81 0.90 -6.64
N ARG A 207 15.82 0.24 -7.81
CA ARG A 207 16.46 -1.08 -7.98
C ARG A 207 17.95 -1.04 -7.64
N GLU A 208 18.69 -0.03 -8.10
CA GLU A 208 20.11 0.14 -7.75
C GLU A 208 20.32 0.36 -6.25
N GLN A 209 19.48 1.18 -5.61
CA GLN A 209 19.57 1.42 -4.17
C GLN A 209 19.28 0.14 -3.37
N MET A 210 18.27 -0.65 -3.76
CA MET A 210 17.94 -1.92 -3.12
C MET A 210 19.07 -2.94 -3.25
N ARG A 211 19.67 -3.06 -4.43
CA ARG A 211 20.81 -3.94 -4.67
C ARG A 211 22.04 -3.50 -3.88
N SER A 212 22.46 -2.25 -4.02
CA SER A 212 23.72 -1.76 -3.44
C SER A 212 23.69 -1.63 -1.91
N LYS A 213 22.55 -1.27 -1.32
CA LYS A 213 22.44 -1.05 0.14
C LYS A 213 21.91 -2.26 0.91
N HIS A 214 21.11 -3.11 0.25
CA HIS A 214 20.39 -4.17 0.94
C HIS A 214 20.59 -5.56 0.33
N ASN A 215 21.36 -5.67 -0.77
CA ASN A 215 21.58 -6.94 -1.48
C ASN A 215 20.26 -7.63 -1.88
N HIS A 216 19.26 -6.82 -2.26
CA HIS A 216 17.96 -7.30 -2.71
C HIS A 216 17.73 -6.92 -4.17
N GLU A 217 17.49 -7.95 -4.99
CA GLU A 217 17.09 -7.76 -6.38
C GLU A 217 15.59 -7.48 -6.47
N THR A 218 15.25 -6.44 -7.23
CA THR A 218 13.87 -6.05 -7.53
C THR A 218 13.65 -5.89 -9.03
N TYR A 219 12.42 -6.13 -9.48
CA TYR A 219 12.09 -6.05 -10.91
C TYR A 219 10.62 -5.75 -11.16
N TYR A 220 10.26 -5.61 -12.43
CA TYR A 220 8.87 -5.48 -12.85
C TYR A 220 8.04 -6.70 -12.43
N TYR A 221 6.87 -6.42 -11.86
CA TYR A 221 5.87 -7.42 -11.57
C TYR A 221 5.28 -7.99 -12.86
N GLY A 222 4.92 -9.27 -12.80
CA GLY A 222 4.27 -9.98 -13.88
C GLY A 222 4.16 -11.47 -13.59
N ASN A 223 3.68 -12.21 -14.59
CA ASN A 223 3.45 -13.63 -14.50
C ASN A 223 3.97 -14.32 -15.76
N PHE A 224 4.29 -15.61 -15.63
CA PHE A 224 4.60 -16.44 -16.78
C PHE A 224 3.33 -16.78 -17.55
N LEU A 225 3.40 -16.75 -18.89
CA LEU A 225 2.32 -17.28 -19.75
C LEU A 225 2.03 -18.75 -19.45
N SER A 226 3.04 -19.50 -18.99
CA SER A 226 2.89 -20.82 -18.40
C SER A 226 3.83 -20.98 -17.21
N GLN A 227 3.27 -21.26 -16.03
CA GLN A 227 4.06 -21.49 -14.82
C GLN A 227 4.98 -22.72 -14.92
N LEU A 228 4.57 -23.72 -15.71
CA LEU A 228 5.35 -24.95 -15.94
C LEU A 228 6.36 -24.81 -17.07
N THR A 229 6.25 -23.77 -17.89
CA THR A 229 7.10 -23.55 -19.07
C THR A 229 7.43 -22.05 -19.18
N PRO A 230 8.24 -21.50 -18.25
CA PRO A 230 8.50 -20.07 -18.14
C PRO A 230 9.03 -19.41 -19.43
N GLU A 231 9.75 -20.17 -20.25
CA GLU A 231 10.30 -19.74 -21.54
C GLU A 231 9.24 -19.36 -22.57
N LYS A 232 7.97 -19.75 -22.38
CA LYS A 232 6.87 -19.33 -23.25
C LYS A 232 6.63 -17.82 -23.22
N GLY A 233 7.07 -17.14 -22.16
CA GLY A 233 7.07 -15.69 -22.07
C GLY A 233 6.52 -15.16 -20.76
N TRP A 234 6.67 -13.85 -20.62
CA TRP A 234 6.29 -13.07 -19.45
C TRP A 234 5.30 -11.99 -19.86
N TYR A 235 4.28 -11.74 -19.03
CA TYR A 235 3.36 -10.63 -19.20
C TYR A 235 3.23 -9.85 -17.90
N THR A 236 3.02 -8.54 -18.01
CA THR A 236 2.89 -7.63 -16.85
C THR A 236 1.45 -7.56 -16.33
N PHE A 237 1.20 -6.68 -15.37
CA PHE A 237 -0.11 -6.48 -14.75
C PHE A 237 -1.12 -5.85 -15.72
N ASP A 238 -2.37 -5.77 -15.26
CA ASP A 238 -3.48 -5.24 -16.05
C ASP A 238 -3.41 -3.71 -16.17
N SER A 239 -3.82 -3.15 -17.31
CA SER A 239 -3.81 -1.70 -17.57
C SER A 239 -5.15 -1.00 -17.31
N ARG A 240 -6.20 -1.73 -16.95
CA ARG A 240 -7.54 -1.16 -16.80
C ARG A 240 -7.65 -0.22 -15.58
N PRO A 241 -8.49 0.82 -15.64
CA PRO A 241 -8.61 1.82 -14.56
C PRO A 241 -9.33 1.31 -13.30
N ARG A 242 -9.83 0.06 -13.32
CA ARG A 242 -10.43 -0.57 -12.13
C ARG A 242 -9.39 -0.97 -11.06
N PHE A 243 -8.11 -0.92 -11.39
CA PHE A 243 -7.00 -1.23 -10.49
C PHE A 243 -6.39 0.06 -9.95
N GLY A 244 -5.98 0.07 -8.68
CA GLY A 244 -5.51 1.28 -8.00
C GLY A 244 -4.33 1.95 -8.71
N ASN A 245 -3.33 1.17 -9.12
CA ASN A 245 -2.11 1.67 -9.79
C ASN A 245 -2.37 2.32 -11.16
N ASN A 246 -3.54 2.12 -11.77
CA ASN A 246 -3.95 2.75 -13.04
C ASN A 246 -5.02 3.82 -12.86
N TYR A 247 -5.60 3.91 -11.66
CA TYR A 247 -6.64 4.88 -11.29
C TYR A 247 -6.04 6.22 -10.87
N VAL A 248 -4.91 6.14 -10.18
CA VAL A 248 -4.09 7.28 -9.75
C VAL A 248 -3.00 7.56 -10.80
N GLY A 249 -2.68 8.83 -11.02
CA GLY A 249 -1.70 9.27 -12.03
C GLY A 249 -2.20 10.44 -12.86
#